data_AF-A0AAD5SSQ9-F1
#
_entry.id   AF-A0AAD5SSQ9-F1
#
_cell.length_a   1.000
_cell.length_b   1.000
_cell.length_c   1.000
_cell.angle_alpha   90.00
_cell.angle_beta   90.00
_cell.angle_gamma   90.00
#
_symmetry.space_group_name_H-M   'P 1'
#
loop_
_entity.id
_entity.type
_entity.pdbx_description
1 polymer ?
#
loop_
_entity_poly.entity_id
_entity_poly.type
_entity_poly.pdbx_seq_one_letter_code
_entity_poly.pdbx_strand_id
1 'polypeptide(L)'
;MGLAGVDHMWVIYTLLCIYAVGAVFNGWVLMAIFGDYRLLLQARIDKITTALIATIFVWALGRVLITVLVLFDVVYVFGTAIAAFSNLVVIGLFGLNLLLAIERFIQIKDIRYSNLIYSIFAVIIGVFCVLTVAIFATTVSFALTLSKMKLDRTMFNNSPVLMDSDLRHNLKKQFGSLLLDSLTLLPLDVC
;
A
#
# COMPACT_ATOMS: atom_id res chain seq x y z
N MET A 1 18.34 21.21 -21.05
CA MET A 1 17.49 20.66 -19.96
C MET A 1 16.29 21.58 -19.69
N GLY A 2 15.52 22.00 -20.71
CA GLY A 2 14.69 23.23 -20.59
C GLY A 2 13.17 23.15 -20.83
N LEU A 3 12.61 22.02 -21.26
CA LEU A 3 11.15 21.92 -21.50
C LEU A 3 10.47 20.75 -20.80
N ALA A 4 11.12 19.59 -20.69
CA ALA A 4 10.52 18.41 -20.05
C ALA A 4 10.17 18.62 -18.56
N GLY A 5 10.82 19.55 -17.85
CA GLY A 5 10.52 19.82 -16.43
C GLY A 5 9.26 20.65 -16.19
N VAL A 6 8.85 21.48 -17.16
CA VAL A 6 7.72 22.41 -17.00
C VAL A 6 6.40 21.64 -17.07
N ASP A 7 6.28 20.68 -17.98
CA ASP A 7 5.07 19.88 -18.16
C ASP A 7 4.73 19.03 -16.93
N HIS A 8 5.75 18.51 -16.24
CA HIS A 8 5.56 17.73 -15.02
C HIS A 8 5.05 18.57 -13.84
N MET A 9 5.50 19.82 -13.72
CA MET A 9 5.04 20.73 -12.65
C MET A 9 3.53 21.01 -12.75
N TRP A 10 3.02 21.30 -13.96
CA TRP A 10 1.59 21.58 -14.16
C TRP A 10 0.68 20.41 -13.79
N VAL A 11 1.11 19.19 -14.11
CA VAL A 11 0.38 17.97 -13.74
C VAL A 11 0.30 17.83 -12.22
N ILE A 12 1.41 18.06 -11.51
CA ILE A 12 1.48 17.98 -10.05
C ILE A 12 0.52 18.99 -9.40
N TYR A 13 0.54 20.25 -9.84
CA TYR A 13 -0.36 21.28 -9.32
C TYR A 13 -1.83 20.97 -9.60
N THR A 14 -2.14 20.50 -10.81
CA THR A 14 -3.50 20.12 -11.19
C THR A 14 -4.02 18.99 -10.30
N LEU A 15 -3.21 17.95 -10.10
CA LEU A 15 -3.55 16.83 -9.21
C LEU A 15 -3.73 17.30 -7.77
N LEU A 16 -2.85 18.18 -7.27
CA LEU A 16 -2.96 18.75 -5.93
C LEU A 16 -4.30 19.47 -5.74
N CYS A 17 -4.69 20.32 -6.69
CA CYS A 17 -5.97 21.02 -6.66
C CYS A 17 -7.15 20.04 -6.66
N ILE A 18 -7.14 19.03 -7.53
CA ILE A 18 -8.21 18.02 -7.59
C ILE A 18 -8.36 17.29 -6.25
N TYR A 19 -7.25 16.84 -5.66
CA TYR A 19 -7.29 16.12 -4.38
C TYR A 19 -7.66 17.05 -3.21
N ALA A 20 -7.20 18.29 -3.20
CA ALA A 20 -7.55 19.27 -2.17
C ALA A 20 -9.06 19.58 -2.19
N VAL A 21 -9.62 19.82 -3.37
CA VAL A 21 -11.06 20.02 -3.57
C VAL A 21 -11.83 18.78 -3.12
N GLY A 22 -11.38 17.58 -3.52
CA GLY A 22 -11.96 16.32 -3.06
C GLY A 22 -11.94 16.16 -1.54
N ALA A 23 -10.84 16.50 -0.88
CA ALA A 23 -10.71 16.42 0.56
C ALA A 23 -11.65 17.41 1.27
N VAL A 24 -11.74 18.65 0.78
CA VAL A 24 -12.65 19.67 1.34
C VAL A 24 -14.11 19.25 1.21
N PHE A 25 -14.55 18.83 0.03
CA PHE A 25 -15.95 18.43 -0.18
C PHE A 25 -16.33 17.18 0.60
N ASN A 26 -15.52 16.12 0.56
CA ASN A 26 -15.84 14.89 1.30
C ASN A 26 -15.73 15.12 2.82
N GLY A 27 -14.80 15.96 3.27
CA GLY A 27 -14.69 16.37 4.67
C GLY A 27 -15.91 17.16 5.14
N TRP A 28 -16.40 18.09 4.32
CA TRP A 28 -17.63 18.84 4.60
C TRP A 28 -18.84 17.90 4.73
N VAL A 29 -19.01 16.97 3.78
CA VAL A 29 -20.11 15.99 3.82
C VAL A 29 -20.01 15.12 5.07
N LEU A 30 -18.82 14.66 5.44
CA LEU A 30 -18.62 13.91 6.69
C LEU A 30 -18.97 14.73 7.92
N MET A 31 -18.55 15.99 7.99
CA MET A 31 -18.88 16.87 9.11
C MET A 31 -20.40 17.06 9.24
N ALA A 32 -21.11 17.20 8.12
CA ALA A 32 -22.57 17.25 8.12
C ALA A 32 -23.20 15.94 8.62
N ILE A 33 -22.71 14.78 8.15
CA ILE A 33 -23.19 13.46 8.60
C ILE A 33 -22.93 13.27 10.11
N PHE A 34 -21.76 13.68 10.60
CA PHE A 34 -21.42 13.57 12.02
C PHE A 34 -22.23 14.54 12.90
N GLY A 35 -22.65 15.69 12.37
CA GLY A 35 -23.55 16.61 13.05
C GLY A 35 -24.89 15.96 13.41
N ASP A 36 -25.48 15.23 12.45
CA ASP A 36 -26.80 14.60 12.57
C ASP A 36 -26.74 13.05 12.57
N TYR A 37 -25.68 12.48 13.13
CA TYR A 37 -25.37 11.05 13.02
C TYR A 37 -26.50 10.11 13.48
N ARG A 38 -27.32 10.55 14.46
CA ARG A 38 -28.46 9.75 14.98
C ARG A 38 -29.59 9.60 13.97
N LEU A 39 -29.77 10.56 13.08
CA LEU A 39 -30.82 10.55 12.06
C LEU A 39 -30.29 9.90 10.77
N LEU A 40 -29.07 10.23 10.37
CA LEU A 40 -28.49 9.82 9.09
C LEU A 40 -27.89 8.41 9.10
N LEU A 41 -27.43 7.87 10.24
CA LEU A 41 -26.80 6.54 10.29
C LEU A 41 -27.71 5.42 10.79
N GLN A 42 -29.03 5.57 10.60
CA GLN A 42 -29.98 4.55 11.03
C GLN A 42 -29.97 3.34 10.09
N ALA A 43 -30.01 3.56 8.77
CA ALA A 43 -30.00 2.46 7.82
C ALA A 43 -28.58 1.92 7.59
N ARG A 44 -28.49 0.64 7.24
CA ARG A 44 -27.19 0.00 6.91
C ARG A 44 -26.56 0.59 5.67
N ILE A 45 -27.38 0.90 4.66
CA ILE A 45 -26.92 1.57 3.44
C ILE A 45 -26.24 2.89 3.79
N ASP A 46 -26.83 3.69 4.67
CA ASP A 46 -26.26 4.98 5.05
C ASP A 46 -24.90 4.82 5.73
N LYS A 47 -24.73 3.76 6.54
CA LYS A 47 -23.43 3.41 7.15
C LYS A 47 -22.39 3.03 6.09
N ILE A 48 -22.76 2.21 5.10
CA ILE A 48 -21.85 1.80 4.00
C ILE A 48 -21.48 3.02 3.16
N THR A 49 -22.47 3.86 2.80
CA THR A 49 -22.25 5.10 2.05
C THR A 49 -21.36 6.07 2.82
N THR A 50 -21.57 6.22 4.12
CA THR A 50 -20.71 7.06 4.98
C THR A 50 -19.29 6.51 5.04
N ALA A 51 -19.12 5.19 5.17
CA ALA A 51 -17.80 4.56 5.12
C ALA A 51 -17.11 4.75 3.76
N LEU A 52 -17.87 4.74 2.66
CA LEU A 52 -17.36 5.03 1.32
C LEU A 52 -16.86 6.47 1.22
N ILE A 53 -17.66 7.44 1.65
CA ILE A 53 -17.29 8.87 1.68
C ILE A 53 -16.05 9.08 2.55
N ALA A 54 -15.98 8.43 3.72
CA ALA A 54 -14.81 8.49 4.59
C ALA A 54 -13.56 7.89 3.93
N THR A 55 -13.70 6.80 3.19
CA THR A 55 -12.59 6.19 2.44
C THR A 55 -12.09 7.12 1.34
N ILE A 56 -13.00 7.75 0.59
CA ILE A 56 -12.65 8.74 -0.44
C ILE A 56 -11.96 9.96 0.19
N PHE A 57 -12.46 10.43 1.34
CA PHE A 57 -11.84 11.52 2.09
C PHE A 57 -10.41 11.20 2.51
N VAL A 58 -10.21 10.04 3.15
CA VAL A 58 -8.88 9.56 3.57
C VAL A 58 -7.94 9.44 2.37
N TRP A 59 -8.43 8.92 1.25
CA TRP A 59 -7.64 8.85 0.03
C TRP A 59 -7.22 10.22 -0.48
N ALA A 60 -8.16 11.14 -0.62
CA ALA A 60 -7.89 12.49 -1.10
C ALA A 60 -6.89 13.21 -0.18
N LEU A 61 -7.09 13.14 1.13
CA LEU A 61 -6.18 13.72 2.12
C LEU A 61 -4.78 13.10 2.04
N GLY A 62 -4.69 11.77 1.96
CA GLY A 62 -3.41 11.07 1.81
C GLY A 62 -2.71 11.46 0.50
N ARG A 63 -3.44 11.59 -0.61
CA ARG A 63 -2.86 12.03 -1.90
C ARG A 63 -2.38 13.48 -1.85
N VAL A 64 -3.10 14.39 -1.18
CA VAL A 64 -2.60 15.76 -0.91
C VAL A 64 -1.26 15.71 -0.17
N LEU A 65 -1.19 14.97 0.93
CA LEU A 65 0.05 14.84 1.71
C LEU A 65 1.20 14.25 0.89
N ILE A 66 0.93 13.21 0.10
CA ILE A 66 1.93 12.59 -0.78
C ILE A 66 2.43 13.59 -1.81
N THR A 67 1.53 14.33 -2.47
CA THR A 67 1.91 15.32 -3.48
C THR A 67 2.73 16.46 -2.87
N VAL A 68 2.42 16.88 -1.64
CA VAL A 68 3.22 17.85 -0.90
C VAL A 68 4.61 17.28 -0.58
N LEU A 69 4.72 16.03 -0.13
CA LEU A 69 6.02 15.37 0.10
C LEU A 69 6.85 15.23 -1.17
N VAL A 70 6.20 15.04 -2.33
CA VAL A 70 6.85 15.05 -3.66
C VAL A 70 7.44 16.41 -3.98
N LEU A 71 6.72 17.50 -3.68
CA LEU A 71 7.22 18.87 -3.88
C LEU A 71 8.46 19.18 -3.02
N PHE A 72 8.60 18.53 -1.85
CA PHE A 72 9.75 18.67 -0.96
C PHE A 72 10.86 17.63 -1.16
N ASP A 73 10.77 16.78 -2.18
CA ASP A 73 11.76 15.74 -2.52
C ASP A 73 12.02 14.70 -1.39
N VAL A 74 11.03 14.49 -0.51
CA VAL A 74 11.12 13.54 0.64
C VAL A 74 10.65 12.12 0.26
N VAL A 75 10.31 11.89 -1.00
CA VAL A 75 9.57 10.70 -1.47
C VAL A 75 10.37 9.41 -1.35
N TYR A 76 11.68 9.48 -1.51
CA TYR A 76 12.57 8.31 -1.53
C TYR A 76 12.50 7.49 -0.24
N VAL A 77 12.14 8.11 0.89
CA VAL A 77 12.01 7.43 2.19
C VAL A 77 10.67 6.68 2.32
N PHE A 78 9.63 7.11 1.59
CA PHE A 78 8.24 6.66 1.80
C PHE A 78 7.61 5.91 0.62
N GLY A 79 8.35 5.64 -0.46
CA GLY A 79 7.79 5.04 -1.69
C GLY A 79 6.98 3.75 -1.46
N THR A 80 7.45 2.85 -0.59
CA THR A 80 6.73 1.60 -0.25
C THR A 80 5.44 1.85 0.54
N ALA A 81 5.46 2.79 1.49
CA ALA A 81 4.30 3.17 2.28
C ALA A 81 3.22 3.83 1.42
N ILE A 82 3.61 4.64 0.43
CA ILE A 82 2.71 5.29 -0.52
C ILE A 82 1.96 4.26 -1.39
N ALA A 83 2.69 3.24 -1.87
CA ALA A 83 2.09 2.15 -2.64
C ALA A 83 1.12 1.32 -1.78
N ALA A 84 1.51 0.98 -0.55
CA ALA A 84 0.66 0.26 0.39
C ALA A 84 -0.63 1.03 0.70
N PHE A 85 -0.51 2.32 1.01
CA PHE A 85 -1.66 3.21 1.25
C PHE A 85 -2.63 3.23 0.07
N SER A 86 -2.11 3.42 -1.15
CA SER A 86 -2.94 3.48 -2.36
C SER A 86 -3.69 2.17 -2.60
N ASN A 87 -3.04 1.02 -2.40
CA ASN A 87 -3.67 -0.29 -2.56
C ASN A 87 -4.74 -0.56 -1.50
N LEU A 88 -4.50 -0.20 -0.24
CA LEU A 88 -5.50 -0.36 0.83
C LEU A 88 -6.77 0.44 0.55
N VAL A 89 -6.61 1.69 0.08
CA VAL A 89 -7.76 2.50 -0.31
C VAL A 89 -8.51 1.85 -1.47
N VAL A 90 -7.82 1.40 -2.52
CA VAL A 90 -8.46 0.80 -3.70
C VAL A 90 -9.25 -0.44 -3.31
N ILE A 91 -8.68 -1.30 -2.46
CA ILE A 91 -9.37 -2.49 -1.91
C ILE A 91 -10.61 -2.06 -1.10
N GLY A 92 -10.46 -1.04 -0.25
CA GLY A 92 -11.58 -0.49 0.52
C GLY A 92 -12.70 0.05 -0.36
N LEU A 93 -12.37 0.83 -1.39
CA LEU A 93 -13.34 1.37 -2.35
C LEU A 93 -14.06 0.26 -3.10
N PHE A 94 -13.32 -0.73 -3.62
CA PHE A 94 -13.93 -1.84 -4.33
C PHE A 94 -14.82 -2.68 -3.41
N GLY A 95 -14.32 -3.01 -2.22
CA GLY A 95 -15.05 -3.79 -1.22
C GLY A 95 -16.33 -3.10 -0.75
N LEU A 96 -16.27 -1.80 -0.44
CA LEU A 96 -17.45 -1.03 -0.02
C LEU A 96 -18.46 -0.85 -1.14
N ASN A 97 -18.02 -0.66 -2.39
CA ASN A 97 -18.92 -0.62 -3.54
C ASN A 97 -19.61 -1.98 -3.77
N LEU A 98 -18.86 -3.09 -3.65
CA LEU A 98 -19.42 -4.43 -3.73
C LEU A 98 -20.46 -4.68 -2.62
N LEU A 99 -20.14 -4.27 -1.39
CA LEU A 99 -21.04 -4.39 -0.24
C LEU A 99 -22.32 -3.56 -0.43
N LEU A 100 -22.21 -2.36 -0.99
CA LEU A 100 -23.34 -1.52 -1.35
C LEU A 100 -24.22 -2.19 -2.42
N ALA A 101 -23.61 -2.77 -3.46
CA ALA A 101 -24.33 -3.47 -4.52
C ALA A 101 -25.07 -4.71 -4.00
N ILE A 102 -24.43 -5.48 -3.12
CA ILE A 102 -25.04 -6.65 -2.47
C ILE A 102 -26.19 -6.24 -1.57
N GLU A 103 -26.04 -5.18 -0.77
CA GLU A 103 -27.11 -4.68 0.09
C GLU A 103 -28.33 -4.25 -0.74
N ARG A 104 -28.11 -3.57 -1.87
CA ARG A 104 -29.19 -3.23 -2.82
C ARG A 104 -29.83 -4.48 -3.42
N PHE A 105 -29.04 -5.48 -3.79
CA PHE A 105 -29.57 -6.74 -4.32
C PHE A 105 -30.42 -7.49 -3.28
N ILE A 106 -29.97 -7.55 -2.02
CA ILE A 106 -30.70 -8.17 -0.91
C ILE A 106 -32.02 -7.45 -0.66
N GLN A 107 -32.03 -6.11 -0.68
CA GLN A 107 -33.26 -5.32 -0.51
C GLN A 107 -34.29 -5.61 -1.61
N ILE A 108 -33.85 -5.81 -2.85
CA ILE A 108 -34.73 -6.12 -3.98
C ILE A 108 -35.27 -7.56 -3.90
N LYS A 109 -34.46 -8.50 -3.43
CA LYS A 109 -34.79 -9.94 -3.42
C LYS A 109 -35.41 -10.44 -2.11
N ASP A 110 -35.50 -9.60 -1.08
CA ASP A 110 -36.03 -9.91 0.25
C ASP A 110 -35.46 -11.21 0.84
N ILE A 111 -34.13 -11.32 0.84
CA ILE A 111 -33.43 -12.54 1.27
C ILE A 111 -33.36 -12.58 2.81
N ARG A 112 -33.92 -13.64 3.40
CA ARG A 112 -34.00 -13.88 4.86
C ARG A 112 -32.64 -13.95 5.59
N TYR A 113 -31.53 -14.19 4.86
CA TYR A 113 -30.17 -14.35 5.41
C TYR A 113 -29.25 -13.14 5.19
N SER A 114 -29.82 -11.95 5.02
CA SER A 114 -29.09 -10.69 4.74
C SER A 114 -27.91 -10.40 5.68
N ASN A 115 -28.11 -10.60 6.99
CA ASN A 115 -27.08 -10.34 8.00
C ASN A 115 -25.84 -11.24 7.85
N LEU A 116 -26.06 -12.52 7.52
CA LEU A 116 -24.98 -13.50 7.40
C LEU A 116 -24.14 -13.24 6.14
N ILE A 117 -24.80 -12.94 5.02
CA ILE A 117 -24.13 -12.57 3.76
C ILE A 117 -23.29 -11.32 3.99
N TYR A 118 -23.87 -10.27 4.57
CA TYR A 118 -23.15 -9.04 4.88
C TYR A 118 -21.90 -9.29 5.74
N SER A 119 -22.02 -10.09 6.80
CA SER A 119 -20.90 -10.41 7.69
C SER A 119 -19.78 -11.15 6.96
N ILE A 120 -20.11 -12.11 6.08
CA ILE A 120 -19.11 -12.86 5.30
C ILE A 120 -18.33 -11.90 4.40
N PHE A 121 -19.01 -11.02 3.67
CA PHE A 121 -18.33 -10.06 2.78
C PHE A 121 -17.46 -9.07 3.56
N ALA A 122 -17.95 -8.56 4.70
CA ALA A 122 -17.16 -7.69 5.56
C ALA A 122 -15.87 -8.38 6.05
N VAL A 123 -15.95 -9.66 6.43
CA VAL A 123 -14.79 -10.46 6.84
C VAL A 123 -13.82 -10.66 5.67
N ILE A 124 -14.31 -11.00 4.48
CA ILE A 124 -13.47 -11.18 3.29
C ILE A 124 -12.70 -9.90 2.99
N ILE A 125 -13.38 -8.74 2.96
CA ILE A 125 -12.74 -7.44 2.72
C ILE A 125 -11.67 -7.17 3.79
N GLY A 126 -11.98 -7.44 5.06
CA GLY A 126 -11.05 -7.30 6.17
C GLY A 126 -9.79 -8.17 5.98
N VAL A 127 -9.95 -9.43 5.59
CA VAL A 127 -8.84 -10.35 5.31
C VAL A 127 -7.97 -9.83 4.16
N PHE A 128 -8.56 -9.34 3.07
CA PHE A 128 -7.80 -8.75 1.96
C PHE A 128 -7.00 -7.52 2.39
N CYS A 129 -7.58 -6.65 3.23
CA CYS A 129 -6.86 -5.51 3.80
C CYS A 129 -5.66 -5.96 4.64
N VAL A 130 -5.85 -6.92 5.56
CA VAL A 130 -4.77 -7.44 6.42
C VAL A 130 -3.68 -8.11 5.59
N LEU A 131 -4.04 -8.93 4.61
CA LEU A 131 -3.10 -9.61 3.72
C LEU A 131 -2.26 -8.60 2.92
N THR A 132 -2.89 -7.52 2.46
CA THR A 132 -2.18 -6.44 1.76
C THR A 132 -1.17 -5.77 2.69
N VAL A 133 -1.56 -5.39 3.91
CA VAL A 133 -0.62 -4.82 4.90
C VAL A 133 0.53 -5.79 5.17
N ALA A 134 0.24 -7.08 5.35
CA ALA A 134 1.24 -8.10 5.64
C ALA A 134 2.27 -8.25 4.51
N ILE A 135 1.82 -8.30 3.24
CA ILE A 135 2.71 -8.37 2.08
C ILE A 135 3.63 -7.15 2.01
N PHE A 136 3.11 -5.96 2.29
CA PHE A 136 3.94 -4.75 2.29
C PHE A 136 4.92 -4.72 3.47
N ALA A 137 4.50 -5.14 4.66
CA ALA A 137 5.37 -5.21 5.83
C ALA A 137 6.55 -6.19 5.63
N THR A 138 6.30 -7.36 5.04
CA THR A 138 7.35 -8.33 4.71
C THR A 138 8.28 -7.81 3.61
N THR A 139 7.74 -7.13 2.60
CA THR A 139 8.54 -6.53 1.51
C THR A 139 9.49 -5.45 2.04
N VAL A 140 9.02 -4.59 2.94
CA VAL A 140 9.86 -3.55 3.58
C VAL A 140 10.94 -4.20 4.45
N SER A 141 10.59 -5.22 5.22
CA SER A 141 11.56 -5.95 6.07
C SER A 141 12.65 -6.62 5.23
N PHE A 142 12.29 -7.21 4.09
CA PHE A 142 13.23 -7.81 3.16
C PHE A 142 14.16 -6.77 2.51
N ALA A 143 13.60 -5.64 2.06
CA ALA A 143 14.38 -4.54 1.48
C ALA A 143 15.39 -3.96 2.48
N LEU A 144 14.99 -3.78 3.75
CA LEU A 144 15.89 -3.32 4.82
C LEU A 144 17.01 -4.33 5.08
N THR A 145 16.69 -5.63 5.09
CA THR A 145 17.69 -6.69 5.28
C THR A 145 18.72 -6.71 4.14
N LEU A 146 18.28 -6.55 2.89
CA LEU A 146 19.16 -6.41 1.73
C LEU A 146 20.05 -5.17 1.81
N SER A 147 19.52 -4.04 2.28
CA SER A 147 20.30 -2.81 2.43
C SER A 147 21.45 -2.97 3.43
N LYS A 148 21.20 -3.64 4.57
CA LYS A 148 22.23 -3.97 5.56
C LYS A 148 23.32 -4.87 4.96
N MET A 149 22.92 -5.91 4.24
CA MET A 149 23.87 -6.82 3.59
C MET A 149 24.74 -6.12 2.54
N LYS A 150 24.21 -5.15 1.79
CA LYS A 150 25.01 -4.34 0.86
C LYS A 150 26.01 -3.44 1.59
N LEU A 151 25.59 -2.81 2.70
CA LEU A 151 26.45 -1.91 3.48
C LEU A 151 27.65 -2.66 4.09
N ASP A 152 27.41 -3.84 4.67
CA ASP A 152 28.47 -4.69 5.24
C ASP A 152 29.48 -5.10 4.15
N ARG A 153 29.00 -5.44 2.95
CA ARG A 153 29.88 -5.79 1.82
C ARG A 153 30.74 -4.60 1.38
N THR A 154 30.22 -3.37 1.40
CA THR A 154 31.00 -2.17 1.05
C THR A 154 32.02 -1.78 2.12
N MET A 155 31.71 -1.98 3.41
CA MET A 155 32.67 -1.75 4.51
C MET A 155 33.84 -2.74 4.44
N PHE A 156 33.56 -3.99 4.05
CA PHE A 156 34.59 -5.01 3.84
C PHE A 156 35.52 -4.69 2.66
N ASN A 157 35.00 -4.08 1.60
CA ASN A 157 35.78 -3.81 0.38
C ASN A 157 36.62 -2.51 0.47
N ASN A 158 36.24 -1.58 1.35
CA ASN A 158 36.92 -0.30 1.53
C ASN A 158 37.87 -0.26 2.74
N SER A 159 37.98 -1.34 3.52
CA SER A 159 39.00 -1.45 4.55
C SER A 159 40.35 -1.72 3.87
N PRO A 160 41.36 -0.82 3.97
CA PRO A 160 42.70 -1.07 3.45
C PRO A 160 43.43 -2.01 4.41
N VAL A 161 42.96 -3.25 4.51
CA VAL A 161 43.68 -4.32 5.20
C VAL A 161 44.48 -5.03 4.13
N LEU A 162 45.80 -5.11 4.37
CA LEU A 162 46.71 -6.10 3.80
C LEU A 162 46.04 -7.48 3.93
N MET A 163 45.18 -7.82 2.98
CA MET A 163 44.55 -9.12 2.93
C MET A 163 45.54 -9.99 2.18
N ASP A 164 46.38 -10.64 2.97
CA ASP A 164 47.38 -11.61 2.56
C ASP A 164 46.78 -12.51 1.48
N SER A 165 47.45 -12.61 0.33
CA SER A 165 46.94 -13.25 -0.89
C SER A 165 46.46 -14.69 -0.66
N ASP A 166 46.97 -15.34 0.39
CA ASP A 166 46.60 -16.70 0.80
C ASP A 166 45.20 -16.81 1.40
N LEU A 167 44.69 -15.77 2.08
CA LEU A 167 43.35 -15.82 2.66
C LEU A 167 42.26 -15.68 1.59
N ARG A 168 42.54 -14.91 0.52
CA ARG A 168 41.62 -14.74 -0.62
C ARG A 168 41.48 -16.03 -1.44
N HIS A 169 42.55 -16.82 -1.56
CA HIS A 169 42.50 -18.09 -2.28
C HIS A 169 41.70 -19.17 -1.52
N ASN A 170 41.84 -19.22 -0.20
CA ASN A 170 41.12 -20.17 0.64
C ASN A 170 39.61 -19.84 0.77
N LEU A 171 39.24 -18.55 0.88
CA LEU A 171 37.83 -18.14 0.91
C LEU A 171 37.10 -18.41 -0.42
N LYS A 172 37.78 -18.26 -1.56
CA LYS A 172 37.19 -18.61 -2.88
C LYS A 172 36.88 -20.09 -3.00
N LYS A 173 37.74 -20.95 -2.43
CA LYS A 173 37.57 -22.40 -2.43
C LYS A 173 36.40 -22.83 -1.53
N GLN A 174 36.23 -22.16 -0.39
CA GLN A 174 35.20 -22.50 0.60
C GLN A 174 33.80 -21.97 0.21
N PHE A 175 33.70 -20.77 -0.38
CA PHE A 175 32.41 -20.25 -0.87
C PHE A 175 31.96 -20.87 -2.19
N GLY A 176 32.89 -21.33 -3.04
CA GLY A 176 32.58 -22.04 -4.28
C GLY A 176 31.86 -23.36 -4.06
N SER A 177 32.18 -24.10 -3.00
CA SER A 177 31.49 -25.37 -2.68
C SER A 177 30.11 -25.14 -2.08
N LEU A 178 29.95 -24.15 -1.19
CA LEU A 178 28.66 -23.84 -0.55
C LEU A 178 27.59 -23.34 -1.52
N LEU A 179 27.98 -22.60 -2.57
CA LEU A 179 27.06 -22.17 -3.62
C LEU A 179 26.64 -23.31 -4.55
N LEU A 180 27.50 -24.31 -4.78
CA LEU A 180 27.13 -25.49 -5.57
C LEU A 180 26.14 -26.39 -4.82
N ASP A 181 26.33 -26.58 -3.51
CA ASP A 181 25.45 -27.43 -2.69
C ASP A 181 24.05 -26.82 -2.47
N SER A 182 23.92 -25.49 -2.63
CA SER A 182 22.63 -24.79 -2.52
C SER A 182 21.83 -24.80 -3.84
N LEU A 183 22.51 -24.97 -4.98
CA LEU A 183 21.89 -25.00 -6.32
C LEU A 183 21.40 -26.40 -6.73
N THR A 184 21.88 -27.45 -6.08
CA THR A 184 21.44 -28.85 -6.31
C THR A 184 20.17 -29.24 -5.54
N LEU A 185 19.66 -28.37 -4.66
CA LEU A 185 18.46 -28.62 -3.84
C LEU A 185 17.17 -27.95 -4.36
N LEU A 186 17.20 -27.32 -5.53
CA LEU A 186 15.98 -26.82 -6.19
C LEU A 186 15.47 -27.89 -7.18
N PRO A 187 14.37 -28.62 -6.86
CA PRO A 187 13.71 -29.43 -7.86
C PRO A 187 13.13 -28.52 -8.95
N LEU A 188 13.76 -28.56 -10.12
CA LEU A 188 13.18 -28.16 -11.40
C LEU A 188 12.10 -29.19 -11.75
N ASP A 189 10.91 -29.04 -11.18
CA ASP A 189 9.69 -29.68 -11.70
C ASP A 189 8.48 -28.98 -11.09
N VAL A 190 8.04 -27.89 -11.70
CA VAL A 190 6.61 -27.52 -11.80
C VAL A 190 6.41 -26.78 -13.12
N CYS A 191 6.02 -27.54 -14.14
CA CYS A 191 5.16 -27.08 -15.23
C CYS A 191 3.71 -26.94 -14.72
#